data_AF-A0A3B0CGS9-F1
#
_entry.id   AF-A0A3B0CGS9-F1
#
_cell.length_a   1.000
_cell.length_b   1.000
_cell.length_c   1.000
_cell.angle_alpha   90.00
_cell.angle_beta   90.00
_cell.angle_gamma   90.00
#
_symmetry.space_group_name_H-M   'P 1'
#
loop_
_entity.id
_entity.type
_entity.pdbx_description
1 polymer ?
#
loop_
_entity_poly.entity_id
_entity_poly.type
_entity_poly.pdbx_seq_one_letter_code
_entity_poly.pdbx_strand_id
1 'polypeptide(L)'
;MALYRGHDLKIIQELLKEIGAHRYEMALRNMKVQQKPMGMKGWYLESSEHYLRLCHRYPSGYILMLMDVDRCDNIPRKGWERIKVER
;
A
#
# COMPACT_ATOMS: atom_id res chain seq x y z
N MET A 1 -12.58 13.90 -7.78
CA MET A 1 -11.43 12.98 -7.60
C MET A 1 -11.91 11.61 -7.12
N ALA A 2 -11.50 10.53 -7.78
CA ALA A 2 -11.85 9.16 -7.39
C ALA A 2 -10.71 8.48 -6.61
N LEU A 3 -11.06 7.79 -5.51
CA LEU A 3 -10.12 7.01 -4.71
C LEU A 3 -10.53 5.55 -4.70
N TYR A 4 -9.58 4.66 -4.97
CA TYR A 4 -9.77 3.22 -5.06
C TYR A 4 -8.85 2.50 -4.08
N ARG A 5 -9.31 1.36 -3.53
CA ARG A 5 -8.50 0.49 -2.69
C ARG A 5 -8.51 -0.95 -3.18
N GLY A 6 -7.34 -1.59 -3.16
CA GLY A 6 -7.16 -2.99 -3.51
C GLY A 6 -6.67 -3.77 -2.29
N HIS A 7 -7.39 -4.84 -1.94
CA HIS A 7 -7.10 -5.66 -0.76
C HIS A 7 -6.51 -7.05 -1.10
N ASP A 8 -6.06 -7.25 -2.34
CA ASP A 8 -5.49 -8.54 -2.78
C ASP A 8 -4.13 -8.79 -2.11
N LEU A 9 -4.17 -9.57 -1.02
CA LEU A 9 -2.98 -9.89 -0.23
C LEU A 9 -1.94 -10.69 -1.01
N LYS A 10 -2.33 -11.47 -2.04
CA LYS A 10 -1.36 -12.24 -2.84
C LYS A 10 -0.49 -11.29 -3.64
N ILE A 11 -1.13 -10.34 -4.33
CA ILE A 11 -0.43 -9.35 -5.15
C ILE A 11 0.42 -8.43 -4.26
N ILE A 12 -0.11 -8.01 -3.11
CA ILE A 12 0.66 -7.21 -2.15
C ILE A 12 1.91 -7.97 -1.66
N GLN A 13 1.80 -9.29 -1.46
CA GLN A 13 2.93 -10.11 -1.06
C GLN A 13 4.00 -10.17 -2.16
N GLU A 14 3.58 -10.28 -3.43
CA GLU A 14 4.49 -10.24 -4.57
C GLU A 14 5.13 -8.86 -4.72
N LEU A 15 4.38 -7.78 -4.53
CA LEU A 15 4.91 -6.41 -4.51
C LEU A 15 5.95 -6.21 -3.41
N LEU A 16 5.70 -6.70 -2.19
CA LEU A 16 6.68 -6.62 -1.10
C LEU A 16 7.97 -7.37 -1.44
N LYS A 17 7.88 -8.50 -2.16
CA LYS A 17 9.05 -9.24 -2.66
C LYS A 17 9.79 -8.46 -3.75
N GLU A 18 9.07 -7.85 -4.69
CA GLU A 18 9.61 -7.05 -5.78
C GLU A 18 10.32 -5.78 -5.27
N ILE A 19 9.70 -5.07 -4.32
CA ILE A 19 10.31 -3.93 -3.62
C ILE A 19 11.61 -4.36 -2.93
N GLY A 20 11.60 -5.54 -2.32
CA GLY A 20 12.73 -6.11 -1.63
C GLY A 20 12.98 -5.50 -0.24
N ALA A 21 13.66 -6.26 0.60
CA ALA A 21 13.87 -5.91 2.01
C ALA A 21 14.57 -4.54 2.18
N HIS A 22 15.58 -4.25 1.34
CA HIS A 22 16.35 -3.01 1.45
C HIS A 22 15.48 -1.76 1.26
N ARG A 23 14.72 -1.68 0.15
CA ARG A 23 13.86 -0.52 -0.14
C ARG A 23 12.73 -0.41 0.86
N TYR A 24 12.16 -1.53 1.28
CA TYR A 24 11.13 -1.58 2.31
C TYR A 24 11.64 -1.00 3.65
N GLU A 25 12.81 -1.43 4.10
CA GLU A 25 13.40 -0.90 5.34
C GLU A 25 13.77 0.58 5.25
N MET A 26 14.29 1.03 4.10
CA MET A 26 14.53 2.45 3.86
C MET A 26 13.22 3.26 3.92
N ALA A 27 12.14 2.77 3.31
CA ALA A 27 10.84 3.43 3.36
C ALA A 27 10.31 3.55 4.81
N LEU A 28 10.42 2.48 5.60
CA LEU A 28 10.04 2.50 7.01
C LEU A 28 10.87 3.52 7.82
N ARG A 29 12.18 3.60 7.57
CA ARG A 29 13.07 4.58 8.24
C ARG A 29 12.74 6.00 7.84
N ASN A 30 12.51 6.26 6.55
CA ASN A 30 12.16 7.58 6.02
C ASN A 30 10.84 8.09 6.62
N MET A 31 9.86 7.20 6.75
CA MET A 31 8.57 7.48 7.38
C MET A 31 8.62 7.51 8.91
N LYS A 32 9.80 7.29 9.52
CA LYS A 32 10.02 7.22 10.98
C LYS A 32 9.03 6.28 11.67
N VAL A 33 8.73 5.15 11.04
CA VAL A 33 7.76 4.17 11.54
C VAL A 33 8.31 3.54 12.81
N GLN A 34 7.67 3.82 13.95
CA GLN A 34 8.09 3.30 15.25
C GLN A 34 7.77 1.81 15.40
N GLN A 35 6.61 1.37 14.88
CA GLN A 35 6.17 -0.02 14.93
C GLN A 35 6.05 -0.58 13.51
N LYS A 36 6.92 -1.52 13.14
CA LYS A 36 6.84 -2.17 11.83
C LYS A 36 5.51 -2.95 11.71
N PRO A 37 4.86 -2.95 10.54
CA PRO A 37 3.72 -3.82 10.28
C PRO A 37 4.05 -5.29 10.58
N MET A 38 3.24 -5.92 11.44
CA MET A 38 3.41 -7.31 11.84
C MET A 38 2.49 -8.21 11.00
N GLY A 39 3.02 -8.71 9.89
CA GLY A 39 2.33 -9.62 8.99
C GLY A 39 1.58 -8.94 7.83
N MET A 40 0.72 -9.72 7.17
CA MET A 40 -0.01 -9.29 5.96
C MET A 40 -1.37 -8.63 6.25
N LYS A 41 -1.91 -8.80 7.46
CA LYS A 41 -3.22 -8.25 7.81
C LYS A 41 -3.14 -6.73 7.93
N GLY A 42 -3.98 -6.03 7.18
CA GLY A 42 -4.07 -4.57 7.20
C GLY A 42 -3.35 -3.90 6.04
N TRP A 43 -2.61 -4.63 5.21
CA TRP A 43 -2.08 -4.08 3.96
C TRP A 43 -3.18 -3.93 2.90
N TYR A 44 -3.04 -2.87 2.12
CA TYR A 44 -3.86 -2.58 0.95
C TYR A 44 -3.12 -1.62 0.02
N LEU A 45 -3.50 -1.62 -1.25
CA LEU A 45 -3.08 -0.58 -2.18
C LEU A 45 -4.14 0.52 -2.23
N GLU A 46 -3.70 1.76 -2.31
CA GLU A 46 -4.56 2.91 -2.54
C GLU A 46 -4.16 3.58 -3.84
N SER A 47 -5.14 3.81 -4.71
CA SER A 47 -4.96 4.45 -6.00
C SER A 47 -5.85 5.68 -6.12
N SER A 48 -5.27 6.76 -6.64
CA SER A 48 -6.00 7.90 -7.17
C SER A 48 -5.53 8.22 -8.59
N GLU A 49 -6.04 9.31 -9.15
CA GLU A 49 -5.64 9.85 -10.46
C GLU A 49 -4.14 10.21 -10.54
N HIS A 50 -3.46 10.41 -9.40
CA HIS A 50 -2.07 10.90 -9.38
C HIS A 50 -1.07 9.95 -8.71
N TYR A 51 -1.54 8.95 -7.96
CA TYR A 51 -0.64 8.07 -7.22
C TYR A 51 -1.20 6.67 -7.06
N LEU A 52 -0.28 5.74 -6.82
CA LEU A 52 -0.56 4.39 -6.43
C LEU A 52 0.37 4.04 -5.27
N ARG A 53 -0.18 3.81 -4.08
CA ARG A 53 0.58 3.67 -2.85
C ARG A 53 0.31 2.36 -2.15
N LEU A 54 1.35 1.83 -1.53
CA LEU A 54 1.26 0.71 -0.61
C LEU A 54 0.99 1.25 0.81
N CYS A 55 -0.14 0.82 1.37
CA CYS A 55 -0.65 1.32 2.64
C CYS A 55 -0.86 0.18 3.65
N HIS A 56 -0.69 0.48 4.94
CA HIS A 56 -0.98 -0.44 6.03
C HIS A 56 -1.86 0.21 7.08
N ARG A 57 -2.99 -0.42 7.42
CA ARG A 57 -3.88 -0.01 8.50
C ARG A 57 -3.58 -0.82 9.77
N TYR A 58 -3.13 -0.15 10.82
CA TYR A 58 -2.89 -0.75 12.12
C TYR A 58 -4.22 -1.01 12.86
N PRO A 59 -4.24 -1.95 13.83
CA PRO A 59 -5.40 -2.19 14.68
C PRO A 59 -5.89 -0.95 15.44
N SER A 60 -4.98 -0.01 15.74
CA SER A 60 -5.31 1.28 16.35
C SER A 60 -6.11 2.21 15.42
N GLY A 61 -6.27 1.86 14.15
CA GLY A 61 -6.89 2.69 13.13
C GLY A 61 -5.91 3.60 12.38
N TYR A 62 -4.67 3.73 12.85
CA TYR A 62 -3.64 4.50 12.15
C TYR A 62 -3.35 3.92 10.76
N ILE A 63 -3.20 4.79 9.76
CA ILE A 63 -2.89 4.42 8.38
C ILE A 63 -1.47 4.89 8.07
N LEU A 64 -0.60 3.93 7.77
CA LEU A 64 0.72 4.18 7.22
C LEU A 64 0.65 4.12 5.69
N MET A 65 0.89 5.24 5.02
CA MET A 65 1.17 5.28 3.59
C MET A 65 2.67 5.12 3.39
N LEU A 66 3.13 3.91 3.06
CA LEU A 66 4.55 3.58 3.13
C LEU A 66 5.35 4.19 1.96
N MET A 67 4.90 3.92 0.73
CA MET A 67 5.60 4.36 -0.47
C MET A 67 4.71 4.29 -1.72
N ASP A 68 5.09 5.05 -2.75
CA ASP A 68 4.55 4.91 -4.09
C ASP A 68 5.07 3.61 -4.75
N VAL A 69 4.18 2.92 -5.46
CA VAL A 69 4.44 1.65 -6.15
C VAL A 69 4.00 1.71 -7.62
N ASP A 70 3.81 2.90 -8.17
CA ASP A 70 3.44 3.12 -9.58
C ASP A 70 4.42 2.49 -10.57
N ARG A 71 5.69 2.33 -10.17
CA ARG A 71 6.77 1.74 -10.96
C ARG A 71 6.92 0.23 -10.78
N CYS A 72 6.08 -0.42 -9.99
CA CYS A 72 6.13 -1.86 -9.81
C CYS A 72 5.33 -2.57 -10.91
N ASP A 73 5.78 -3.74 -11.31
CA ASP A 73 5.14 -4.51 -12.38
C ASP A 73 3.88 -5.26 -11.87
N ASN A 74 3.89 -5.68 -10.59
CA ASN A 74 2.84 -6.49 -10.00
C ASN A 74 1.65 -5.68 -9.45
N ILE A 75 1.04 -4.81 -10.26
CA ILE A 75 -0.14 -4.05 -9.84
C ILE A 75 -1.45 -4.81 -10.14
N PRO A 76 -2.40 -4.89 -9.19
CA PRO A 76 -3.69 -5.53 -9.46
C PRO A 76 -4.44 -4.85 -10.60
N ARG A 77 -4.94 -5.64 -11.55
CA ARG A 77 -5.82 -5.13 -12.63
C ARG A 77 -7.31 -5.18 -12.26
N LYS A 78 -7.67 -5.91 -11.21
CA LYS A 78 -9.04 -6.18 -10.76
C LYS A 78 -9.12 -6.14 -9.24
N GLY A 79 -10.33 -6.12 -8.69
CA GLY A 79 -10.55 -6.13 -7.23
C GLY A 79 -10.35 -4.78 -6.56
N TRP A 80 -10.42 -3.69 -7.34
CA TRP A 80 -10.40 -2.33 -6.83
C TRP A 80 -11.79 -1.91 -6.38
N GLU A 81 -11.89 -1.52 -5.11
CA GLU A 81 -13.10 -0.99 -4.51
C GLU A 81 -13.05 0.54 -4.53
N ARG A 82 -14.08 1.18 -5.09
CA ARG A 82 -14.17 2.63 -5.14
C ARG A 82 -14.64 3.17 -3.78
N ILE A 83 -13.78 3.91 -3.10
CA ILE A 83 -14.02 4.41 -1.75
C ILE A 83 -14.64 5.81 -1.73
N LYS A 84 -14.14 6.72 -2.58
CA LYS A 84 -14.60 8.11 -2.60
C LYS A 84 -14.74 8.63 -4.03
N VAL A 85 -15.78 9.43 -4.26
CA VAL A 85 -15.96 10.27 -5.44
C VAL A 85 -16.22 11.67 -4.93
N GLU A 86 -15.23 12.55 -4.98
CA GLU A 86 -15.54 13.98 -4.87
C GLU A 86 -16.14 14.41 -6.21
N ARG A 87 -17.44 14.77 -6.15
CA ARG A 87 -18.18 15.53 -7.15
C ARG A 87 -17.71 16.98 -7.14
#